data_AF-A0A846PFB3-F1
#
_entry.id   AF-A0A846PFB3-F1
#
_cell.length_a   1.000
_cell.length_b   1.000
_cell.length_c   1.000
_cell.angle_alpha   90.00
_cell.angle_beta   90.00
_cell.angle_gamma   90.00
#
_symmetry.space_group_name_H-M   'P 1'
#
loop_
_entity.id
_entity.type
_entity.pdbx_description
1 polymer ?
#
loop_
_entity_poly.entity_id
_entity_poly.type
_entity_poly.pdbx_seq_one_letter_code
_entity_poly.pdbx_strand_id
1 'polypeptide(L)'
;KSAYILQSFNEKMGDVYTQAHELGHAIHAYLGSRAQKPSNYEIGSCIAETGSIFGELLLTEQLLSKAKTKEEKQAILATILDEFGMAVFQVSARVFFEQSMYDALERGEFLDGETVAKLWVAARDKIYGDSVDWLNVMKWEWTMKPHYYMANYRFYNYPYVYAQLFV
;
A
#
# COMPACT_ATOMS: atom_id res chain seq x y z
N LYS A 1 -17.93 -19.02 8.59
CA LYS A 1 -18.86 -17.89 8.81
C LYS A 1 -18.38 -17.03 9.98
N SER A 2 -17.15 -16.57 9.92
CA SER A 2 -16.50 -15.66 10.88
C SER A 2 -15.24 -15.14 10.19
N ALA A 3 -14.84 -13.93 10.53
CA ALA A 3 -13.54 -13.36 10.18
C ALA A 3 -12.79 -13.12 11.49
N TYR A 4 -11.48 -13.34 11.48
CA TYR A 4 -10.61 -13.09 12.61
C TYR A 4 -9.66 -11.97 12.24
N ILE A 5 -9.51 -11.01 13.14
CA ILE A 5 -8.55 -9.92 13.00
C ILE A 5 -7.46 -10.14 14.03
N LEU A 6 -6.21 -10.14 13.58
CA LEU A 6 -5.05 -10.14 14.44
C LEU A 6 -4.34 -8.80 14.28
N GLN A 7 -4.21 -8.06 15.38
CA GLN A 7 -3.56 -6.77 15.38
C GLN A 7 -2.76 -6.55 16.66
N SER A 8 -1.59 -5.92 16.52
CA SER A 8 -0.87 -5.31 17.63
C SER A 8 -1.38 -3.87 17.83
N PHE A 9 -1.93 -3.57 19.00
CA PHE A 9 -2.56 -2.27 19.28
C PHE A 9 -1.80 -1.55 20.39
N ASN A 10 -1.19 -0.41 20.07
CA ASN A 10 -0.38 0.40 20.98
C ASN A 10 -1.04 1.75 21.27
N GLU A 11 -2.36 1.84 21.10
CA GLU A 11 -3.18 3.02 21.40
C GLU A 11 -2.81 4.28 20.57
N LYS A 12 -2.23 4.09 19.39
CA LYS A 12 -1.94 5.20 18.46
C LYS A 12 -3.03 5.33 17.41
N MET A 13 -3.19 6.54 16.85
CA MET A 13 -4.15 6.76 15.76
C MET A 13 -3.92 5.84 14.56
N GLY A 14 -2.67 5.54 14.22
CA GLY A 14 -2.35 4.56 13.16
C GLY A 14 -2.87 3.15 13.47
N ASP A 15 -2.91 2.75 14.74
CA ASP A 15 -3.48 1.46 15.14
C ASP A 15 -5.01 1.47 14.97
N VAL A 16 -5.68 2.61 15.18
CA VAL A 16 -7.12 2.75 14.92
C VAL A 16 -7.43 2.64 13.42
N TYR A 17 -6.60 3.26 12.57
CA TYR A 17 -6.72 3.10 11.11
C TYR A 17 -6.44 1.67 10.66
N THR A 18 -5.40 1.03 11.20
CA THR A 18 -5.12 -0.41 10.96
C THR A 18 -6.32 -1.26 11.38
N GLN A 19 -6.97 -0.94 12.49
CA GLN A 19 -8.15 -1.66 12.94
C GLN A 19 -9.32 -1.49 11.98
N ALA A 20 -9.53 -0.29 11.43
CA ALA A 20 -10.54 -0.01 10.43
C ALA A 20 -10.26 -0.74 9.10
N HIS A 21 -9.00 -0.79 8.67
CA HIS A 21 -8.53 -1.55 7.52
C HIS A 21 -8.92 -3.03 7.62
N GLU A 22 -8.51 -3.67 8.72
CA GLU A 22 -8.78 -5.09 8.95
C GLU A 22 -10.27 -5.38 9.18
N LEU A 23 -11.03 -4.44 9.76
CA LEU A 23 -12.48 -4.54 9.85
C LEU A 23 -13.15 -4.48 8.48
N GLY A 24 -12.63 -3.67 7.56
CA GLY A 24 -13.07 -3.65 6.16
C GLY A 24 -12.90 -5.02 5.49
N HIS A 25 -11.73 -5.64 5.64
CA HIS A 25 -11.51 -7.03 5.21
C HIS A 25 -12.47 -8.01 5.88
N ALA A 26 -12.65 -7.92 7.20
CA ALA A 26 -13.49 -8.83 7.96
C ALA A 26 -14.96 -8.76 7.55
N ILE A 27 -15.49 -7.55 7.33
CA ILE A 27 -16.86 -7.32 6.87
C ILE A 27 -17.02 -7.86 5.46
N HIS A 28 -16.09 -7.55 4.55
CA HIS A 28 -16.09 -8.07 3.20
C HIS A 28 -16.10 -9.60 3.21
N ALA A 29 -15.22 -10.22 4.00
CA ALA A 29 -15.13 -11.66 4.08
C ALA A 29 -16.37 -12.32 4.71
N TYR A 30 -16.94 -11.66 5.71
CA TYR A 30 -18.18 -12.10 6.35
C TYR A 30 -19.37 -12.09 5.37
N LEU A 31 -19.50 -11.04 4.57
CA LEU A 31 -20.57 -10.92 3.57
C LEU A 31 -20.36 -11.90 2.41
N GLY A 32 -19.14 -11.93 1.84
CA GLY A 32 -18.79 -12.78 0.71
C GLY A 32 -18.98 -14.27 1.02
N SER A 33 -18.47 -14.74 2.17
CA SER A 33 -18.61 -16.15 2.59
C SER A 33 -20.05 -16.59 2.89
N ARG A 34 -20.99 -15.65 3.01
CA ARG A 34 -22.43 -15.95 3.17
C ARG A 34 -23.18 -15.88 1.85
N ALA A 35 -22.74 -15.04 0.93
CA ALA A 35 -23.33 -14.89 -0.39
C ALA A 35 -22.84 -15.97 -1.38
N GLN A 36 -21.62 -16.47 -1.19
CA GLN A 36 -20.97 -17.40 -2.11
C GLN A 36 -20.76 -18.79 -1.50
N LYS A 37 -20.74 -19.81 -2.36
CA LYS A 37 -20.26 -21.15 -1.99
C LYS A 37 -18.74 -21.12 -1.83
N PRO A 38 -18.14 -21.96 -0.98
CA PRO A 38 -16.67 -22.01 -0.83
C PRO A 38 -15.92 -22.21 -2.15
N SER A 39 -16.47 -23.01 -3.08
CA SER A 39 -15.88 -23.23 -4.40
C SER A 39 -15.91 -22.02 -5.33
N ASN A 40 -16.64 -20.96 -4.97
CA ASN A 40 -16.78 -19.72 -5.74
C ASN A 40 -16.31 -18.50 -4.92
N TYR A 41 -15.62 -18.75 -3.80
CA TYR A 41 -15.22 -17.72 -2.85
C TYR A 41 -13.70 -17.68 -2.75
N GLU A 42 -13.08 -17.14 -3.80
CA GLU A 42 -11.68 -16.76 -3.85
C GLU A 42 -11.62 -15.28 -4.26
N ILE A 43 -11.15 -14.43 -3.33
CA ILE A 43 -11.13 -12.98 -3.53
C ILE A 43 -9.76 -12.55 -4.06
N GLY A 44 -9.75 -11.85 -5.20
CA GLY A 44 -8.54 -11.22 -5.70
C GLY A 44 -8.11 -10.04 -4.83
N SER A 45 -6.80 -9.84 -4.66
CA SER A 45 -6.25 -8.84 -3.75
C SER A 45 -6.77 -7.41 -3.99
N CYS A 46 -6.95 -6.97 -5.24
CA CYS A 46 -7.51 -5.64 -5.52
C CYS A 46 -8.91 -5.43 -4.94
N ILE A 47 -9.75 -6.46 -5.02
CA ILE A 47 -11.12 -6.44 -4.47
C ILE A 47 -11.07 -6.53 -2.94
N ALA A 48 -10.13 -7.29 -2.39
CA ALA A 48 -9.92 -7.37 -0.95
C ALA A 48 -9.52 -6.00 -0.37
N GLU A 49 -8.54 -5.33 -0.99
CA GLU A 49 -8.05 -4.01 -0.57
C GLU A 49 -9.09 -2.89 -0.75
N THR A 50 -10.00 -3.02 -1.73
CA THR A 50 -11.14 -2.09 -1.85
C THR A 50 -12.00 -2.10 -0.57
N GLY A 51 -12.20 -3.29 0.02
CA GLY A 51 -12.96 -3.43 1.26
C GLY A 51 -12.25 -2.82 2.48
N SER A 52 -10.93 -2.96 2.58
CA SER A 52 -10.16 -2.42 3.70
C SER A 52 -10.02 -0.90 3.62
N ILE A 53 -9.64 -0.36 2.45
CA ILE A 53 -9.55 1.10 2.24
C ILE A 53 -10.91 1.78 2.46
N PHE A 54 -12.01 1.16 2.04
CA PHE A 54 -13.35 1.67 2.35
C PHE A 54 -13.60 1.78 3.87
N GLY A 55 -13.12 0.82 4.65
CA GLY A 55 -13.20 0.86 6.12
C GLY A 55 -12.45 2.06 6.71
N GLU A 56 -11.25 2.35 6.21
CA GLU A 56 -10.47 3.55 6.60
C GLU A 56 -11.19 4.85 6.23
N LEU A 57 -11.79 4.93 5.05
CA LEU A 57 -12.54 6.11 4.60
C LEU A 57 -13.78 6.36 5.46
N LEU A 58 -14.50 5.31 5.86
CA LEU A 58 -15.63 5.44 6.80
C LEU A 58 -15.18 5.97 8.17
N LEU A 59 -14.05 5.47 8.69
CA LEU A 59 -13.46 6.01 9.92
C LEU A 59 -13.09 7.48 9.75
N THR A 60 -12.46 7.84 8.62
CA THR A 60 -12.06 9.20 8.29
C THR A 60 -13.26 10.14 8.28
N GLU A 61 -14.33 9.79 7.57
CA GLU A 61 -15.57 10.56 7.52
C GLU A 61 -16.14 10.78 8.93
N GLN A 62 -16.18 9.71 9.73
CA GLN A 62 -16.65 9.79 11.10
C GLN A 62 -15.78 10.72 11.96
N LEU A 63 -14.45 10.64 11.86
CA LEU A 63 -13.53 11.51 12.61
C LEU A 63 -13.69 12.97 12.18
N LEU A 64 -13.76 13.26 10.87
CA LEU A 64 -13.96 14.61 10.34
C LEU A 64 -15.29 15.22 10.80
N SER A 65 -16.36 14.42 10.88
CA SER A 65 -17.67 14.87 11.37
C SER A 65 -17.67 15.24 12.86
N LYS A 66 -16.75 14.65 13.64
CA LYS A 66 -16.62 14.85 15.09
C LYS A 66 -15.52 15.85 15.47
N ALA A 67 -14.62 16.18 14.54
CA ALA A 67 -13.54 17.12 14.76
C ALA A 67 -14.09 18.53 15.04
N LYS A 68 -13.64 19.11 16.16
CA LYS A 68 -14.10 20.40 16.69
C LYS A 68 -13.18 21.54 16.29
N THR A 69 -11.90 21.26 16.09
CA THR A 69 -10.88 22.26 15.75
C THR A 69 -10.39 22.12 14.32
N LYS A 70 -9.75 23.18 13.81
CA LYS A 70 -9.11 23.15 12.49
C LYS A 70 -7.92 22.18 12.52
N GLU A 71 -7.19 22.16 13.62
CA GLU A 71 -5.99 21.36 13.83
C GLU A 71 -6.31 19.87 13.84
N GLU A 72 -7.42 19.47 14.48
CA GLU A 72 -7.92 18.08 14.44
C GLU A 72 -8.26 17.66 13.00
N LYS A 73 -8.98 18.51 12.25
CA LYS A 73 -9.31 18.23 10.84
C LYS A 73 -8.05 18.13 9.97
N GLN A 74 -7.09 19.01 10.16
CA GLN A 74 -5.83 18.98 9.44
C GLN A 74 -5.03 17.71 9.75
N ALA A 75 -4.99 17.28 11.00
CA ALA A 75 -4.32 16.03 11.39
C ALA A 75 -4.95 14.81 10.70
N ILE A 76 -6.28 14.72 10.69
CA ILE A 76 -7.01 13.63 10.03
C ILE A 76 -6.72 13.61 8.52
N LEU A 77 -6.82 14.76 7.86
CA LEU A 77 -6.55 14.88 6.43
C LEU A 77 -5.10 14.59 6.09
N ALA A 78 -4.15 15.04 6.92
CA ALA A 78 -2.73 14.75 6.72
C ALA A 78 -2.46 13.25 6.78
N THR A 79 -3.03 12.51 7.75
CA THR A 79 -2.90 11.05 7.82
C THR A 79 -3.32 10.37 6.51
N ILE A 80 -4.50 10.72 5.98
CA ILE A 80 -5.02 10.10 4.76
C ILE A 80 -4.23 10.49 3.52
N LEU A 81 -3.80 11.75 3.43
CA LEU A 81 -2.97 12.21 2.32
C LEU A 81 -1.57 11.58 2.34
N ASP A 82 -1.00 11.36 3.53
CA ASP A 82 0.29 10.67 3.69
C ASP A 82 0.18 9.19 3.31
N GLU A 83 -0.89 8.51 3.73
CA GLU A 83 -1.16 7.11 3.37
C GLU A 83 -1.41 6.96 1.86
N PHE A 84 -2.25 7.83 1.28
CA PHE A 84 -2.47 7.89 -0.16
C PHE A 84 -1.16 8.14 -0.91
N GLY A 85 -0.36 9.10 -0.46
CA GLY A 85 0.91 9.43 -1.07
C GLY A 85 1.90 8.27 -1.01
N MET A 86 2.00 7.60 0.14
CA MET A 86 2.81 6.39 0.27
C MET A 86 2.32 5.29 -0.67
N ALA A 87 1.02 5.02 -0.72
CA ALA A 87 0.45 3.98 -1.56
C ALA A 87 0.68 4.32 -3.04
N VAL A 88 0.22 5.46 -3.53
CA VAL A 88 0.22 5.78 -4.95
C VAL A 88 1.64 6.07 -5.47
N PHE A 89 2.40 6.94 -4.81
CA PHE A 89 3.71 7.33 -5.32
C PHE A 89 4.76 6.24 -5.08
N GLN A 90 4.92 5.74 -3.84
CA GLN A 90 5.97 4.74 -3.60
C GLN A 90 5.67 3.45 -4.35
N VAL A 91 4.43 2.95 -4.36
CA VAL A 91 4.17 1.68 -5.06
C VAL A 91 4.35 1.84 -6.57
N SER A 92 3.96 2.97 -7.17
CA SER A 92 4.22 3.21 -8.59
C SER A 92 5.72 3.19 -8.91
N ALA A 93 6.55 3.80 -8.05
CA ALA A 93 8.01 3.73 -8.19
C ALA A 93 8.52 2.30 -8.07
N ARG A 94 7.99 1.50 -7.14
CA ARG A 94 8.36 0.09 -6.96
C ARG A 94 7.96 -0.77 -8.17
N VAL A 95 6.80 -0.52 -8.78
CA VAL A 95 6.37 -1.22 -9.99
C VAL A 95 7.32 -0.90 -11.15
N PHE A 96 7.67 0.37 -11.37
CA PHE A 96 8.64 0.74 -12.40
C PHE A 96 10.02 0.16 -12.12
N PHE A 97 10.45 0.14 -10.87
CA PHE A 97 11.71 -0.48 -10.46
C PHE A 97 11.71 -1.98 -10.76
N GLU A 98 10.69 -2.72 -10.32
CA GLU A 98 10.58 -4.15 -10.53
C GLU A 98 10.50 -4.50 -12.03
N GLN A 99 9.72 -3.75 -12.81
CA GLN A 99 9.69 -3.90 -14.26
C GLN A 99 11.07 -3.70 -14.88
N SER A 100 11.78 -2.63 -14.49
CA SER A 100 13.10 -2.32 -15.05
C SER A 100 14.16 -3.38 -14.73
N MET A 101 14.04 -4.07 -13.59
CA MET A 101 14.90 -5.22 -13.27
C MET A 101 14.63 -6.40 -14.20
N TYR A 102 13.36 -6.73 -14.46
CA TYR A 102 13.03 -7.78 -15.43
C TYR A 102 13.50 -7.44 -16.83
N ASP A 103 13.28 -6.20 -17.29
CA ASP A 103 13.73 -5.77 -18.61
C ASP A 103 15.27 -5.84 -18.74
N ALA A 104 16.01 -5.51 -17.68
CA ALA A 104 17.47 -5.61 -17.65
C ALA A 104 17.95 -7.08 -17.71
N LEU A 105 17.26 -7.99 -17.02
CA LEU A 105 17.54 -9.43 -17.12
C LEU A 105 17.28 -9.95 -18.53
N GLU A 106 16.19 -9.55 -19.19
CA GLU A 106 15.90 -9.92 -20.58
C GLU A 106 16.97 -9.44 -21.56
N ARG A 107 17.60 -8.30 -21.28
CA ARG A 107 18.73 -7.77 -22.07
C ARG A 107 20.08 -8.43 -21.73
N GLY A 108 20.11 -9.35 -20.76
CA GLY A 108 21.34 -10.00 -20.31
C GLY A 108 22.27 -9.09 -19.50
N GLU A 109 21.74 -8.02 -18.90
CA GLU A 109 22.51 -7.14 -18.04
C GLU A 109 22.86 -7.82 -16.70
N PHE A 110 24.08 -7.56 -16.20
CA PHE A 110 24.50 -8.05 -14.90
C PHE A 110 23.94 -7.15 -13.79
N LEU A 111 23.09 -7.71 -12.94
CA LEU A 111 22.46 -7.00 -11.83
C LEU A 111 23.33 -7.05 -10.56
N ASP A 112 24.37 -6.23 -10.53
CA ASP A 112 25.07 -5.92 -9.27
C ASP A 112 24.30 -4.86 -8.45
N GLY A 113 24.77 -4.62 -7.22
CA GLY A 113 24.09 -3.69 -6.31
C GLY A 113 24.01 -2.25 -6.86
N GLU A 114 25.05 -1.78 -7.54
CA GLU A 114 25.07 -0.42 -8.13
C GLU A 114 24.13 -0.31 -9.33
N THR A 115 24.02 -1.34 -10.15
CA THR A 115 23.07 -1.40 -11.29
C THR A 115 21.64 -1.40 -10.77
N VAL A 116 21.33 -2.23 -9.78
CA VAL A 116 20.00 -2.25 -9.16
C VAL A 116 19.68 -0.92 -8.47
N ALA A 117 20.65 -0.30 -7.78
CA ALA A 117 20.46 1.02 -7.17
C ALA A 117 20.15 2.11 -8.22
N LYS A 118 20.80 2.08 -9.39
CA LYS A 118 20.48 3.01 -10.49
C LYS A 118 19.07 2.83 -11.02
N LEU A 119 18.63 1.58 -11.19
CA LEU A 119 17.25 1.27 -11.61
C LEU A 119 16.23 1.79 -10.58
N TRP A 120 16.51 1.59 -9.28
CA TRP A 120 15.67 2.12 -8.21
C TRP A 120 15.58 3.66 -8.25
N VAL A 121 16.72 4.34 -8.32
CA VAL A 121 16.78 5.80 -8.38
C VAL A 121 16.01 6.33 -9.59
N ALA A 122 16.23 5.76 -10.78
CA ALA A 122 15.51 6.18 -11.99
C ALA A 122 13.98 5.99 -11.87
N ALA A 123 13.54 4.85 -11.32
CA ALA A 123 12.12 4.55 -11.14
C ALA A 123 11.45 5.47 -10.11
N ARG A 124 12.13 5.75 -8.99
CA ARG A 124 11.67 6.67 -7.94
C ARG A 124 11.62 8.10 -8.43
N ASP A 125 12.70 8.59 -9.05
CA ASP A 125 12.80 9.98 -9.49
C ASP A 125 11.81 10.29 -10.63
N LYS A 126 11.45 9.27 -11.43
CA LYS A 126 10.36 9.39 -12.41
C LYS A 126 9.00 9.72 -11.77
N ILE A 127 8.76 9.26 -10.55
CA ILE A 127 7.51 9.52 -9.82
C ILE A 127 7.57 10.84 -9.04
N TYR A 128 8.68 11.08 -8.35
CA TYR A 128 8.81 12.22 -7.43
C TYR A 128 9.31 13.51 -8.10
N GLY A 129 9.90 13.43 -9.29
CA GLY A 129 10.44 14.59 -9.99
C GLY A 129 11.44 15.36 -9.14
N ASP A 130 11.25 16.67 -9.05
CA ASP A 130 12.05 17.61 -8.26
C ASP A 130 11.44 17.92 -6.87
N SER A 131 10.41 17.18 -6.45
CA SER A 131 9.69 17.46 -5.19
C SER A 131 10.41 16.97 -3.94
N VAL A 132 11.46 16.15 -4.07
CA VAL A 132 12.18 15.52 -2.94
C VAL A 132 13.68 15.62 -3.12
N ASP A 133 14.37 16.18 -2.13
CA ASP A 133 15.82 16.13 -2.02
C ASP A 133 16.26 14.81 -1.36
N TRP A 134 16.83 13.90 -2.17
CA TRP A 134 17.24 12.59 -1.69
C TRP A 134 18.64 12.60 -1.08
N LEU A 135 18.80 11.93 0.05
CA LEU A 135 20.13 11.65 0.60
C LEU A 135 20.84 10.60 -0.26
N ASN A 136 22.16 10.72 -0.41
CA ASN A 136 22.96 9.77 -1.20
C ASN A 136 22.76 8.29 -0.78
N VAL A 137 22.53 8.04 0.52
CA VAL A 137 22.29 6.70 1.05
C VAL A 137 20.96 6.09 0.58
N MET A 138 19.99 6.92 0.19
CA MET A 138 18.64 6.48 -0.22
C MET A 138 18.62 5.76 -1.57
N LYS A 139 19.74 5.73 -2.30
CA LYS A 139 19.90 4.83 -3.46
C LYS A 139 19.76 3.35 -3.08
N TRP A 140 19.89 3.00 -1.79
CA TRP A 140 19.78 1.65 -1.26
C TRP A 140 18.41 1.32 -0.64
N GLU A 141 17.42 2.22 -0.72
CA GLU A 141 16.08 1.99 -0.12
C GLU A 141 15.33 0.78 -0.69
N TRP A 142 15.69 0.31 -1.89
CA TRP A 142 15.11 -0.92 -2.42
C TRP A 142 15.42 -2.15 -1.56
N THR A 143 16.52 -2.14 -0.80
CA THR A 143 16.99 -3.31 -0.04
C THR A 143 16.12 -3.65 1.18
N MET A 144 15.38 -2.67 1.73
CA MET A 144 14.58 -2.86 2.95
C MET A 144 13.20 -3.49 2.70
N LYS A 145 12.88 -3.87 1.47
CA LYS A 145 11.56 -4.40 1.11
C LYS A 145 11.62 -5.93 0.96
N PRO A 146 11.07 -6.70 1.91
CA PRO A 146 11.21 -8.16 1.92
C PRO A 146 10.63 -8.86 0.69
N HIS A 147 9.55 -8.31 0.11
CA HIS A 147 8.84 -8.94 -1.01
C HIS A 147 9.70 -9.10 -2.28
N TYR A 148 10.72 -8.27 -2.49
CA TYR A 148 11.65 -8.44 -3.62
C TYR A 148 12.45 -9.74 -3.55
N TYR A 149 12.57 -10.32 -2.35
CA TYR A 149 13.32 -11.57 -2.12
C TYR A 149 12.39 -12.79 -2.05
N MET A 150 11.10 -12.62 -2.35
CA MET A 150 10.10 -13.67 -2.28
C MET A 150 9.57 -13.97 -3.70
N ALA A 151 9.94 -15.13 -4.26
CA ALA A 151 9.69 -15.48 -5.66
C ALA A 151 8.22 -15.41 -6.12
N ASN A 152 7.26 -15.48 -5.18
CA ASN A 152 5.82 -15.47 -5.46
C ASN A 152 5.16 -14.10 -5.21
N TYR A 153 5.91 -13.05 -4.91
CA TYR A 153 5.40 -11.73 -4.50
C TYR A 153 5.75 -10.62 -5.50
N ARG A 154 5.72 -10.96 -6.80
CA ARG A 154 5.94 -9.98 -7.86
C ARG A 154 4.85 -8.93 -7.89
N PHE A 155 5.22 -7.66 -8.01
CA PHE A 155 4.29 -6.52 -8.07
C PHE A 155 3.27 -6.48 -6.91
N TYR A 156 3.64 -7.04 -5.76
CA TYR A 156 2.74 -7.34 -4.63
C TYR A 156 1.90 -6.15 -4.16
N ASN A 157 2.44 -4.92 -4.18
CA ASN A 157 1.76 -3.76 -3.61
C ASN A 157 0.74 -3.10 -4.56
N TYR A 158 0.66 -3.51 -5.83
CA TYR A 158 -0.27 -2.92 -6.80
C TYR A 158 -1.74 -2.84 -6.32
N PRO A 159 -2.30 -3.85 -5.62
CA PRO A 159 -3.65 -3.81 -5.08
C PRO A 159 -3.96 -2.58 -4.22
N TYR A 160 -2.98 -2.07 -3.45
CA TYR A 160 -3.17 -0.87 -2.63
C TYR A 160 -3.43 0.37 -3.48
N VAL A 161 -2.67 0.53 -4.58
CA VAL A 161 -2.85 1.66 -5.52
C VAL A 161 -4.20 1.55 -6.20
N TYR A 162 -4.58 0.33 -6.63
CA TYR A 162 -5.88 0.10 -7.24
C TYR A 162 -7.00 0.52 -6.29
N ALA A 163 -6.97 0.05 -5.04
CA ALA A 163 -8.00 0.37 -4.06
C ALA A 163 -8.09 1.87 -3.78
N GLN A 164 -6.96 2.52 -3.50
CA GLN A 164 -6.87 3.97 -3.23
C GLN A 164 -7.40 4.86 -4.37
N LEU A 165 -7.42 4.35 -5.61
CA LEU A 165 -7.95 5.09 -6.77
C LEU A 165 -9.39 4.70 -7.13
N PHE A 166 -9.90 3.59 -6.60
CA PHE A 166 -11.19 3.04 -6.97
C PHE A 166 -12.32 3.43 -6.01
N VAL A 167 -12.05 3.39 -4.69
CA VAL A 167 -13.01 3.73 -3.63
C VAL A 167 -12.89 5.18 -3.21
#